data_AF-A0A452YZ29-F1
#
_entry.id   AF-A0A452YZ29-F1
#
_cell.length_a   1.000
_cell.length_b   1.000
_cell.length_c   1.000
_cell.angle_alpha   90.00
_cell.angle_beta   90.00
_cell.angle_gamma   90.00
#
_symmetry.space_group_name_H-M   'P 1'
#
loop_
_entity.id
_entity.type
_entity.pdbx_description
1 polymer ?
#
loop_
_entity_poly.entity_id
_entity_poly.type
_entity_poly.pdbx_seq_one_letter_code
_entity_poly.pdbx_strand_id
1 'polypeptide(L)'
;LRLYTPLELSFSASKLRNMDALSKSDPMLVVYTKMDGRLEEIGRTEVILNSLEPLWITKAMINYQFEIVQPLVFRIYDVDTKYHNTPLKTLNLAQQDFLGEAFCNLSEIVTKFNHSLTLNLRNGSGHALQGTVTVHAEETASSRMAVDMQFHCLNLDNKDTFSKSDPFLRVSRLSESAVAIPICKTEVIKNNLNPVWRPITLTSQQYSSK
;
A
#
# COMPACT_ATOMS: atom_id res chain seq x y z
N LEU A 1 17.90 0.14 7.02
CA LEU A 1 16.49 0.54 7.13
C LEU A 1 15.88 0.41 5.74
N ARG A 2 14.94 -0.51 5.52
CA ARG A 2 14.22 -0.53 4.23
C ARG A 2 13.03 0.41 4.35
N LEU A 3 13.04 1.47 3.56
CA LEU A 3 11.90 2.37 3.40
C LEU A 3 10.81 1.63 2.62
N TYR A 4 9.56 1.84 3.01
CA TYR A 4 8.41 1.31 2.30
C TYR A 4 7.28 2.33 2.26
N THR A 5 6.45 2.25 1.23
CA THR A 5 5.26 3.07 1.07
C THR A 5 4.03 2.18 1.22
N PRO A 6 3.20 2.35 2.25
CA PRO A 6 1.93 1.64 2.37
C PRO A 6 0.97 2.03 1.25
N LEU A 7 0.45 1.03 0.53
CA LEU A 7 -0.48 1.19 -0.56
C LEU A 7 -1.80 0.47 -0.29
N GLU A 8 -2.88 1.07 -0.80
CA GLU A 8 -4.19 0.49 -0.98
C GLU A 8 -4.38 0.12 -2.46
N LEU A 9 -4.73 -1.13 -2.72
CA LEU A 9 -5.08 -1.63 -4.06
C LEU A 9 -6.59 -1.74 -4.18
N SER A 10 -7.18 -1.07 -5.18
CA SER A 10 -8.57 -1.23 -5.59
C SER A 10 -8.68 -1.93 -6.94
N PHE A 11 -9.83 -2.56 -7.18
CA PHE A 11 -9.99 -3.51 -8.29
C PHE A 11 -11.29 -3.29 -9.05
N SER A 12 -11.23 -3.50 -10.36
CA SER A 12 -12.43 -3.70 -11.19
C SER A 12 -12.15 -4.73 -12.27
N ALA A 13 -13.19 -5.32 -12.83
CA ALA A 13 -13.06 -6.17 -14.01
C ALA A 13 -14.08 -5.78 -15.08
N SER A 14 -13.87 -6.25 -16.30
CA SER A 14 -14.76 -5.98 -17.42
C SER A 14 -14.81 -7.17 -18.36
N LYS A 15 -15.98 -7.36 -18.99
CA LYS A 15 -16.21 -8.42 -19.99
C LYS A 15 -15.86 -9.81 -19.47
N LEU A 16 -16.16 -10.09 -18.20
CA LEU A 16 -15.99 -11.43 -17.64
C LEU A 16 -16.83 -12.45 -18.42
N ARG A 17 -16.35 -13.69 -18.48
CA ARG A 17 -17.11 -14.80 -19.05
C ARG A 17 -18.30 -15.10 -18.14
N ASN A 18 -19.48 -15.30 -18.73
CA ASN A 18 -20.63 -15.81 -17.99
C ASN A 18 -20.51 -17.34 -17.83
N MET A 19 -20.48 -17.82 -16.59
CA MET A 19 -20.49 -19.26 -16.30
C MET A 19 -21.88 -19.79 -15.97
N ASP A 20 -22.83 -18.91 -15.64
CA ASP A 20 -24.19 -19.28 -15.32
C ASP A 20 -25.09 -19.40 -16.54
N ALA A 21 -25.97 -20.41 -16.53
CA ALA A 21 -26.94 -20.65 -17.60
C ALA A 21 -28.16 -19.72 -17.54
N LEU A 22 -28.53 -19.26 -16.34
CA LEU A 22 -29.77 -18.53 -16.07
C LEU A 22 -29.54 -17.13 -15.47
N SER A 23 -28.31 -16.80 -15.11
CA SER A 23 -27.88 -15.56 -14.47
C SER A 23 -26.56 -15.06 -15.09
N LYS A 24 -26.06 -13.93 -14.59
CA LYS A 24 -24.67 -13.53 -14.79
C LYS A 24 -23.86 -14.04 -13.61
N SER A 25 -22.57 -14.26 -13.82
CA SER A 25 -21.61 -14.57 -12.76
C SER A 25 -21.66 -13.62 -11.56
N ASP A 26 -21.28 -14.16 -10.40
CA ASP A 26 -21.15 -13.54 -9.08
C ASP A 26 -19.65 -13.41 -8.72
N PRO A 27 -18.90 -12.46 -9.34
CA PRO A 27 -17.45 -12.42 -9.26
C PRO A 27 -16.87 -11.96 -7.92
N MET A 28 -15.81 -12.65 -7.50
CA MET A 28 -14.91 -12.31 -6.39
C MET A 28 -13.45 -12.35 -6.87
N LEU A 29 -12.65 -11.35 -6.47
CA LEU A 29 -11.22 -11.31 -6.74
C LEU A 29 -10.41 -11.70 -5.50
N VAL A 30 -9.38 -12.52 -5.72
CA VAL A 30 -8.35 -12.85 -4.74
C VAL A 30 -7.00 -12.37 -5.27
N VAL A 31 -6.28 -11.62 -4.45
CA VAL A 31 -4.94 -11.12 -4.77
C VAL A 31 -3.89 -11.83 -3.94
N TYR A 32 -2.81 -12.22 -4.60
CA TYR A 32 -1.66 -12.87 -3.99
C TYR A 32 -0.39 -12.07 -4.29
N THR A 33 0.58 -12.17 -3.40
CA THR A 33 1.97 -11.82 -3.66
C THR A 33 2.82 -13.08 -3.71
N LYS A 34 3.95 -13.05 -4.42
CA LYS A 34 4.91 -14.16 -4.43
C LYS A 34 6.14 -13.80 -3.60
N MET A 35 6.26 -14.38 -2.41
CA MET A 35 7.44 -14.26 -1.54
C MET A 35 8.16 -15.61 -1.46
N ASP A 36 9.48 -15.62 -1.70
CA ASP A 36 10.33 -16.81 -1.62
C ASP A 36 9.79 -18.04 -2.39
N GLY A 37 9.19 -17.78 -3.56
CA GLY A 37 8.62 -18.82 -4.41
C GLY A 37 7.22 -19.27 -4.02
N ARG A 38 6.68 -18.84 -2.88
CA ARG A 38 5.34 -19.18 -2.38
C ARG A 38 4.34 -18.08 -2.69
N LEU A 39 3.12 -18.48 -3.08
CA LEU A 39 1.99 -17.55 -3.19
C LEU A 39 1.42 -17.33 -1.79
N GLU A 40 1.38 -16.08 -1.37
CA GLU A 40 0.74 -15.63 -0.15
C GLU A 40 -0.47 -14.77 -0.51
N GLU A 41 -1.64 -15.14 0.01
CA GLU A 41 -2.85 -14.37 -0.19
C GLU A 41 -2.79 -13.08 0.65
N ILE A 42 -2.94 -11.92 0.01
CA ILE A 42 -2.93 -10.62 0.70
C ILE A 42 -4.33 -10.02 0.85
N GLY A 43 -5.33 -10.55 0.16
CA GLY A 43 -6.71 -10.10 0.29
C GLY A 43 -7.71 -10.80 -0.64
N ARG A 44 -8.98 -10.73 -0.24
CA ARG A 44 -10.16 -11.12 -1.03
C ARG A 44 -11.15 -9.97 -1.03
N THR A 45 -11.80 -9.74 -2.16
CA THR A 45 -12.90 -8.77 -2.27
C THR A 45 -14.22 -9.37 -1.78
N GLU A 46 -15.25 -8.54 -1.65
CA GLU A 46 -16.62 -9.02 -1.61
C GLU A 46 -17.05 -9.68 -2.93
N VAL A 47 -18.16 -10.42 -2.89
CA VAL A 47 -18.84 -10.97 -4.06
C VAL A 47 -19.79 -9.91 -4.61
N ILE A 48 -19.73 -9.64 -5.91
CA ILE A 48 -20.68 -8.76 -6.58
C ILE A 48 -21.68 -9.61 -7.34
N LEU A 49 -22.96 -9.51 -6.98
CA LEU A 49 -23.99 -10.36 -7.56
C LEU A 49 -24.32 -9.94 -9.01
N ASN A 50 -24.47 -10.91 -9.89
CA ASN A 50 -24.97 -10.79 -11.26
C ASN A 50 -24.26 -9.73 -12.10
N SER A 51 -22.92 -9.74 -12.12
CA SER A 51 -22.12 -8.75 -12.83
C SER A 51 -20.98 -9.35 -13.65
N LEU A 52 -20.84 -8.87 -14.90
CA LEU A 52 -19.68 -9.14 -15.75
C LEU A 52 -18.70 -7.95 -15.79
N GLU A 53 -19.03 -6.89 -15.05
CA GLU A 53 -18.24 -5.65 -14.93
C GLU A 53 -18.18 -5.22 -13.44
N PRO A 54 -17.63 -6.06 -12.55
CA PRO A 54 -17.58 -5.76 -11.13
C PRO A 54 -16.67 -4.56 -10.82
N LEU A 55 -17.12 -3.70 -9.91
CA LEU A 55 -16.32 -2.68 -9.24
C LEU A 55 -16.34 -3.00 -7.74
N TRP A 56 -15.24 -3.56 -7.23
CA TRP A 56 -15.16 -3.96 -5.82
C TRP A 56 -14.80 -2.79 -4.92
N ILE A 57 -15.41 -2.76 -3.73
CA ILE A 57 -15.22 -1.79 -2.67
C ILE A 57 -14.04 -2.20 -1.78
N THR A 58 -13.94 -3.50 -1.46
CA THR A 58 -12.88 -3.99 -0.58
C THR A 58 -11.51 -3.84 -1.25
N LYS A 59 -10.61 -3.12 -0.58
CA LYS A 59 -9.23 -2.90 -1.01
C LYS A 59 -8.28 -3.91 -0.36
N ALA A 60 -7.12 -4.14 -0.97
CA ALA A 60 -6.03 -4.91 -0.37
C ALA A 60 -4.86 -3.98 0.04
N MET A 61 -4.25 -4.26 1.20
CA MET A 61 -3.11 -3.49 1.71
C MET A 61 -1.79 -4.14 1.32
N ILE A 62 -0.83 -3.36 0.84
CA ILE A 62 0.53 -3.85 0.55
C ILE A 62 1.59 -2.78 0.82
N ASN A 63 2.76 -3.20 1.32
CA ASN A 63 3.90 -2.30 1.48
C ASN A 63 4.77 -2.34 0.22
N TYR A 64 4.88 -1.21 -0.49
CA TYR A 64 5.76 -1.07 -1.65
C TYR A 64 7.20 -0.81 -1.23
N GLN A 65 8.14 -1.58 -1.77
CA GLN A 65 9.58 -1.47 -1.55
C GLN A 65 10.28 -1.40 -2.91
N PHE A 66 10.77 -0.22 -3.29
CA PHE A 66 11.36 0.00 -4.61
C PHE A 66 12.57 -0.90 -4.93
N GLU A 67 13.26 -1.39 -3.91
CA GLU A 67 14.43 -2.27 -4.04
C GLU A 67 14.06 -3.75 -4.30
N ILE A 68 12.77 -4.11 -4.22
CA ILE A 68 12.31 -5.49 -4.29
C ILE A 68 11.31 -5.64 -5.43
N VAL A 69 11.52 -6.66 -6.26
CA VAL A 69 10.50 -7.14 -7.19
C VAL A 69 9.39 -7.79 -6.38
N GLN A 70 8.17 -7.26 -6.50
CA GLN A 70 6.98 -7.72 -5.78
C GLN A 70 5.93 -8.21 -6.80
N PRO A 71 5.96 -9.50 -7.20
CA PRO A 71 5.01 -10.05 -8.15
C PRO A 71 3.62 -10.19 -7.51
N LEU A 72 2.60 -9.75 -8.24
CA LEU A 72 1.19 -9.88 -7.89
C LEU A 72 0.50 -10.87 -8.82
N VAL A 73 -0.42 -11.65 -8.24
CA VAL A 73 -1.32 -12.54 -8.97
C VAL A 73 -2.75 -12.19 -8.59
N PHE A 74 -3.58 -11.92 -9.59
CA PHE A 74 -5.01 -11.67 -9.42
C PHE A 74 -5.77 -12.86 -9.96
N ARG A 75 -6.65 -13.46 -9.16
CA ARG A 75 -7.52 -14.57 -9.57
C ARG A 75 -8.97 -14.18 -9.34
N ILE A 76 -9.79 -14.37 -10.35
CA ILE A 76 -11.23 -14.07 -10.28
C ILE A 76 -11.99 -15.40 -10.29
N TYR A 77 -12.96 -15.52 -9.40
CA TYR A 77 -13.84 -16.68 -9.27
C TYR A 77 -15.28 -16.23 -9.37
N ASP A 78 -16.11 -17.06 -9.98
CA ASP A 78 -17.56 -17.02 -9.89
C ASP A 78 -17.99 -17.81 -8.66
N VAL A 79 -18.61 -17.14 -7.69
CA VAL A 79 -18.98 -17.76 -6.42
C VAL A 79 -20.37 -18.38 -6.56
N ASP A 80 -20.47 -19.70 -6.34
CA ASP A 80 -21.75 -20.39 -6.43
C ASP A 80 -22.72 -19.81 -5.39
N THR A 81 -23.94 -19.51 -5.84
CA THR A 81 -25.07 -19.00 -5.05
C THR A 81 -25.26 -19.65 -3.68
N LYS A 82 -24.97 -20.96 -3.54
CA LYS A 82 -25.08 -21.66 -2.26
C LYS A 82 -24.10 -21.17 -1.19
N TYR A 83 -23.03 -20.50 -1.59
CA TYR A 83 -22.00 -19.97 -0.69
C TYR A 83 -22.15 -18.47 -0.38
N HIS A 84 -23.18 -17.78 -0.87
CA HIS A 84 -23.38 -16.34 -0.62
C HIS A 84 -23.47 -15.95 0.86
N ASN A 85 -23.90 -16.88 1.72
CA ASN A 85 -23.97 -16.68 3.17
C ASN A 85 -22.73 -17.20 3.91
N THR A 86 -21.73 -17.73 3.20
CA THR A 86 -20.49 -18.25 3.80
C THR A 86 -19.52 -17.09 4.01
N PRO A 87 -18.87 -17.00 5.19
CA PRO A 87 -17.81 -16.03 5.39
C PRO A 87 -16.71 -16.18 4.34
N LEU A 88 -16.33 -15.09 3.66
CA LEU A 88 -15.37 -15.12 2.55
C LEU A 88 -13.99 -15.67 2.96
N LYS A 89 -13.61 -15.48 4.23
CA LYS A 89 -12.39 -16.02 4.82
C LYS A 89 -12.38 -17.56 4.87
N THR A 90 -13.55 -18.19 4.94
CA THR A 90 -13.70 -19.65 4.97
C THR A 90 -14.15 -20.22 3.63
N LEU A 91 -14.34 -19.38 2.60
CA LEU A 91 -14.77 -19.81 1.29
C LEU A 91 -13.68 -20.64 0.60
N ASN A 92 -14.02 -21.89 0.30
CA ASN A 92 -13.11 -22.80 -0.39
C ASN A 92 -13.09 -22.50 -1.89
N LEU A 93 -11.96 -21.97 -2.37
CA LEU A 93 -11.76 -21.61 -3.78
C LEU A 93 -11.81 -22.81 -4.73
N ALA A 94 -11.49 -24.02 -4.25
CA ALA A 94 -11.54 -25.23 -5.07
C ALA A 94 -12.98 -25.65 -5.43
N GLN A 95 -13.98 -25.05 -4.78
CA GLN A 95 -15.41 -25.31 -5.01
C GLN A 95 -16.10 -24.19 -5.80
N GLN A 96 -15.34 -23.20 -6.28
CA GLN A 96 -15.84 -22.06 -7.04
C GLN A 96 -15.35 -22.15 -8.49
N ASP A 97 -16.07 -21.53 -9.42
CA ASP A 97 -15.72 -21.58 -10.83
C ASP A 97 -14.65 -20.53 -11.16
N PHE A 98 -13.55 -20.96 -11.76
CA PHE A 98 -12.43 -20.09 -12.07
C PHE A 98 -12.70 -19.26 -13.35
N LEU A 99 -12.74 -17.94 -13.22
CA LEU A 99 -13.00 -17.00 -14.33
C LEU A 99 -11.72 -16.53 -15.03
N GLY A 100 -10.57 -16.57 -14.36
CA GLY A 100 -9.29 -16.22 -14.96
C GLY A 100 -8.28 -15.64 -13.99
N GLU A 101 -7.04 -15.51 -14.46
CA GLU A 101 -5.95 -14.89 -13.71
C GLU A 101 -5.13 -13.89 -14.54
N ALA A 102 -4.49 -12.96 -13.84
CA ALA A 102 -3.56 -12.00 -14.41
C ALA A 102 -2.36 -11.77 -13.46
N PHE A 103 -1.25 -11.30 -14.04
CA PHE A 103 0.02 -11.14 -13.34
C PHE A 103 0.66 -9.80 -13.70
N CYS A 104 1.23 -9.12 -12.71
CA CYS A 104 2.15 -7.99 -12.91
C CYS A 104 3.06 -7.85 -11.69
N ASN A 105 4.10 -7.04 -11.80
CA ASN A 105 4.82 -6.55 -10.63
C ASN A 105 4.14 -5.30 -10.08
N LEU A 106 4.15 -5.12 -8.76
CA LEU A 106 3.61 -3.91 -8.12
C LEU A 106 4.22 -2.62 -8.70
N SER A 107 5.50 -2.64 -9.08
CA SER A 107 6.20 -1.55 -9.75
C SER A 107 5.52 -1.11 -11.05
N GLU A 108 4.90 -2.03 -11.80
CA GLU A 108 4.23 -1.73 -13.06
C GLU A 108 2.93 -0.93 -12.88
N ILE A 109 2.34 -0.97 -11.68
CA ILE A 109 1.15 -0.19 -11.32
C ILE A 109 1.59 1.21 -10.85
N VAL A 110 2.48 1.26 -9.86
CA VAL A 110 2.88 2.51 -9.18
C VAL A 110 3.66 3.47 -10.07
N THR A 111 4.30 2.98 -11.14
CA THR A 111 5.04 3.81 -12.11
C THR A 111 4.14 4.39 -13.21
N LYS A 112 2.88 3.97 -13.30
CA LYS A 112 1.93 4.55 -14.26
C LYS A 112 1.51 5.93 -13.80
N PHE A 113 1.35 6.86 -14.75
CA PHE A 113 0.95 8.24 -14.45
C PHE A 113 -0.34 8.33 -13.61
N ASN A 114 -1.32 7.46 -13.88
CA ASN A 114 -2.58 7.40 -13.15
C ASN A 114 -2.61 6.25 -12.11
N HIS A 115 -1.46 5.65 -11.81
CA HIS A 115 -1.31 4.55 -10.86
C HIS A 115 -2.26 3.37 -11.13
N SER A 116 -2.63 3.17 -12.41
CA SER A 116 -3.61 2.17 -12.83
C SER A 116 -3.06 1.29 -13.94
N LEU A 117 -3.36 -0.01 -13.86
CA LEU A 117 -2.96 -1.00 -14.84
C LEU A 117 -4.12 -1.93 -15.16
N THR A 118 -4.44 -2.08 -16.45
CA THR A 118 -5.41 -3.05 -16.97
C THR A 118 -4.68 -4.23 -17.61
N LEU A 119 -5.08 -5.45 -17.23
CA LEU A 119 -4.47 -6.70 -17.66
C LEU A 119 -5.53 -7.62 -18.28
N ASN A 120 -5.15 -8.32 -19.36
CA ASN A 120 -6.00 -9.36 -19.93
C ASN A 120 -5.97 -10.61 -19.04
N LEU A 121 -7.15 -11.18 -18.80
CA LEU A 121 -7.27 -12.44 -18.07
C LEU A 121 -6.77 -13.62 -18.90
N ARG A 122 -6.25 -14.63 -18.22
CA ARG A 122 -5.76 -15.87 -18.80
C ARG A 122 -6.34 -17.06 -18.04
N ASN A 123 -6.44 -18.21 -18.72
CA ASN A 123 -6.80 -19.46 -18.07
C ASN A 123 -5.59 -20.09 -17.38
N GLY A 124 -5.78 -21.18 -16.64
CA GLY A 124 -4.69 -21.87 -15.91
C GLY A 124 -3.59 -22.46 -16.80
N SER A 125 -3.81 -22.57 -18.11
CA SER A 125 -2.80 -22.95 -19.11
C SER A 125 -2.10 -21.74 -19.77
N GLY A 126 -2.45 -20.52 -19.38
CA GLY A 126 -1.87 -19.28 -19.90
C GLY A 126 -2.49 -18.74 -21.19
N HIS A 127 -3.53 -19.38 -21.74
CA HIS A 127 -4.25 -18.86 -22.89
C HIS A 127 -5.11 -17.65 -22.51
N ALA A 128 -5.15 -16.65 -23.39
CA ALA A 128 -5.97 -15.47 -23.18
C ALA A 128 -7.46 -15.82 -23.07
N LEU A 129 -8.13 -15.19 -22.12
CA LEU A 129 -9.58 -15.27 -21.93
C LEU A 129 -10.24 -13.97 -22.38
N GLN A 130 -11.56 -14.04 -22.56
CA GLN A 130 -12.38 -12.85 -22.65
C GLN A 130 -12.48 -12.22 -21.26
N GLY A 131 -12.00 -10.99 -21.13
CA GLY A 131 -12.11 -10.19 -19.92
C GLY A 131 -10.79 -9.55 -19.48
N THR A 132 -10.93 -8.48 -18.70
CA THR A 132 -9.80 -7.72 -18.17
C THR A 132 -9.99 -7.48 -16.70
N VAL A 133 -8.88 -7.39 -15.96
CA VAL A 133 -8.85 -6.87 -14.59
C VAL A 133 -8.07 -5.55 -14.60
N THR A 134 -8.59 -4.55 -13.90
CA THR A 134 -7.92 -3.27 -13.66
C THR A 134 -7.62 -3.15 -12.19
N VAL A 135 -6.38 -2.77 -11.87
CA VAL A 135 -5.91 -2.49 -10.52
C VAL A 135 -5.47 -1.03 -10.45
N HIS A 136 -5.81 -0.35 -9.36
CA HIS A 136 -5.38 1.00 -9.05
C HIS A 136 -4.70 1.03 -7.69
N ALA A 137 -3.58 1.75 -7.59
CA ALA A 137 -2.79 1.85 -6.37
C ALA A 137 -2.82 3.27 -5.79
N GLU A 138 -3.26 3.40 -4.55
CA GLU A 138 -3.24 4.66 -3.81
C GLU A 138 -2.30 4.55 -2.62
N GLU A 139 -1.49 5.57 -2.39
CA GLU A 139 -0.83 5.70 -1.09
C GLU A 139 -1.88 5.88 0.01
N THR A 140 -1.67 5.28 1.17
CA THR A 140 -2.57 5.53 2.31
C THR A 140 -2.58 7.01 2.69
N ALA A 141 -3.69 7.55 3.17
CA ALA A 141 -3.74 8.95 3.61
C ALA A 141 -2.67 9.27 4.68
N SER A 142 -2.39 8.29 5.54
CA SER A 142 -1.35 8.40 6.57
C SER A 142 0.07 8.55 5.99
N SER A 143 0.38 7.94 4.83
CA SER A 143 1.72 8.00 4.22
C SER A 143 2.01 9.33 3.52
N ARG A 144 0.98 10.15 3.26
CA ARG A 144 1.10 11.50 2.68
C ARG A 144 1.15 12.62 3.73
N MET A 145 1.01 12.30 5.01
CA MET A 145 1.03 13.32 6.05
C MET A 145 2.42 13.91 6.23
N ALA A 146 2.49 15.24 6.23
CA ALA A 146 3.66 16.01 6.62
C ALA A 146 3.27 16.96 7.74
N VAL A 147 4.17 17.15 8.70
CA VAL A 147 4.01 18.09 9.80
C VAL A 147 5.08 19.16 9.68
N ASP A 148 4.64 20.40 9.55
CA ASP A 148 5.49 21.57 9.64
C ASP A 148 5.57 22.03 11.10
N MET A 149 6.79 22.20 11.59
CA MET A 149 7.05 22.59 12.97
C MET A 149 8.08 23.70 13.02
N GLN A 150 7.85 24.69 13.87
CA GLN A 150 8.84 25.69 14.23
C GLN A 150 9.17 25.57 15.71
N PHE A 151 10.45 25.36 16.01
CA PHE A 151 10.92 25.25 17.37
C PHE A 151 11.45 26.60 17.87
N HIS A 152 11.19 26.86 19.14
CA HIS A 152 11.78 27.95 19.88
C HIS A 152 12.27 27.42 21.23
N CYS A 153 13.39 27.93 21.71
CA CYS A 153 13.83 27.73 23.09
C CYS A 153 14.05 29.08 23.74
N LEU A 154 13.90 29.11 25.06
CA LEU A 154 14.11 30.30 25.87
C LEU A 154 15.09 29.97 26.99
N ASN A 155 15.97 30.92 27.31
CA ASN A 155 16.92 30.85 28.41
C ASN A 155 17.76 29.57 28.44
N LEU A 156 18.29 29.16 27.28
CA LEU A 156 19.23 28.05 27.23
C LEU A 156 20.47 28.37 28.08
N ASP A 157 20.99 27.35 28.75
CA ASP A 157 22.24 27.46 29.47
C ASP A 157 23.37 27.87 28.53
N ASN A 158 24.12 28.90 28.93
CA ASN A 158 25.37 29.22 28.26
C ASN A 158 26.46 28.25 28.72
N LYS A 159 27.03 27.49 27.79
CA LYS A 159 28.15 26.58 28.05
C LYS A 159 29.49 27.16 27.59
N ASP A 160 29.51 28.37 27.03
CA ASP A 160 30.74 29.00 26.52
C ASP A 160 31.30 30.04 27.52
N THR A 161 32.62 30.24 27.50
CA THR A 161 33.32 31.09 28.50
C THR A 161 33.43 32.56 28.11
N PHE A 162 33.38 32.90 26.81
CA PHE A 162 33.53 34.29 26.30
C PHE A 162 32.50 34.65 25.21
N SER A 163 31.53 33.79 24.97
CA SER A 163 30.47 33.91 23.97
C SER A 163 29.16 33.37 24.55
N LYS A 164 28.07 33.47 23.80
CA LYS A 164 26.85 32.70 24.06
C LYS A 164 26.93 31.40 23.24
N SER A 165 26.30 30.35 23.72
CA SER A 165 26.20 29.10 22.98
C SER A 165 25.55 29.25 21.59
N ASP A 166 25.92 28.34 20.70
CA ASP A 166 25.46 28.23 19.31
C ASP A 166 24.48 27.04 19.14
N PRO A 167 23.22 27.13 19.62
CA PRO A 167 22.34 25.96 19.70
C PRO A 167 21.79 25.50 18.34
N PHE A 168 21.52 24.19 18.28
CA PHE A 168 20.78 23.52 17.20
C PHE A 168 19.93 22.38 17.77
N LEU A 169 18.92 21.94 17.04
CA LEU A 169 18.11 20.77 17.38
C LEU A 169 18.39 19.59 16.45
N ARG A 170 18.26 18.39 17.00
CA ARG A 170 18.28 17.13 16.26
C ARG A 170 17.09 16.30 16.68
N VAL A 171 16.13 16.12 15.77
CA VAL A 171 14.98 15.23 15.97
C VAL A 171 15.41 13.81 15.62
N SER A 172 15.11 12.86 16.50
CA SER A 172 15.45 11.45 16.31
C SER A 172 14.21 10.57 16.52
N ARG A 173 14.01 9.59 15.65
CA ARG A 173 13.01 8.53 15.79
C ARG A 173 13.56 7.44 16.69
N LEU A 174 12.77 6.96 17.66
CA LEU A 174 13.10 5.75 18.40
C LEU A 174 12.72 4.51 17.57
N SER A 175 13.67 3.59 17.40
CA SER A 175 13.40 2.27 16.83
C SER A 175 12.80 1.32 17.88
N GLU A 176 12.25 0.19 17.43
CA GLU A 176 11.78 -0.90 18.30
C GLU A 176 12.86 -1.38 19.28
N SER A 177 14.13 -1.33 18.88
CA SER A 177 15.28 -1.68 19.72
C SER A 177 15.74 -0.53 20.63
N ALA A 178 14.91 0.49 20.85
CA ALA A 178 15.19 1.70 21.63
C ALA A 178 16.41 2.52 21.15
N VAL A 179 16.93 2.25 19.94
CA VAL A 179 18.01 3.05 19.34
C VAL A 179 17.40 4.31 18.71
N ALA A 180 17.95 5.47 19.07
CA ALA A 180 17.58 6.77 18.50
C ALA A 180 18.24 6.98 17.13
N ILE A 181 17.43 7.10 16.08
CA ILE A 181 17.86 7.30 14.69
C ILE A 181 17.59 8.77 14.33
N PRO A 182 18.61 9.58 14.02
CA PRO A 182 18.40 10.97 13.58
C PRO A 182 17.57 11.04 12.29
N ILE A 183 16.55 11.90 12.28
CA ILE A 183 15.66 12.09 11.11
C ILE A 183 15.63 13.55 10.62
N CYS A 184 16.03 14.51 11.45
CA CYS A 184 16.11 15.92 11.07
C CYS A 184 17.11 16.66 11.96
N LYS A 185 17.70 17.74 11.42
CA LYS A 185 18.58 18.65 12.13
C LYS A 185 18.30 20.08 11.66
N THR A 186 18.19 21.03 12.58
CA THR A 186 18.03 22.45 12.27
C THR A 186 19.36 23.10 11.90
N GLU A 187 19.31 24.34 11.41
CA GLU A 187 20.49 25.20 11.37
C GLU A 187 21.05 25.49 12.78
N VAL A 188 22.31 25.89 12.81
CA VAL A 188 22.98 26.39 14.00
C VAL A 188 22.73 27.90 14.09
N ILE A 189 22.24 28.38 15.23
CA ILE A 189 22.06 29.81 15.48
C ILE A 189 23.18 30.27 16.40
N LYS A 190 24.02 31.19 15.92
CA LYS A 190 25.19 31.63 16.68
C LYS A 190 24.82 32.60 17.81
N ASN A 191 25.51 32.47 18.94
CA ASN A 191 25.48 33.40 20.07
C ASN A 191 24.06 33.72 20.58
N ASN A 192 23.19 32.72 20.70
CA ASN A 192 21.78 32.95 21.04
C ASN A 192 21.24 31.92 22.03
N LEU A 193 20.81 32.38 23.20
CA LEU A 193 20.18 31.53 24.24
C LEU A 193 18.65 31.46 24.13
N ASN A 194 18.08 32.23 23.20
CA ASN A 194 16.64 32.24 22.89
C ASN A 194 16.42 31.97 21.38
N PRO A 195 16.91 30.84 20.85
CA PRO A 195 16.85 30.57 19.42
C PRO A 195 15.40 30.34 18.95
N VAL A 196 15.12 30.86 17.75
CA VAL A 196 13.96 30.48 16.94
C VAL A 196 14.51 29.96 15.62
N TRP A 197 14.35 28.66 15.37
CA TRP A 197 14.85 28.04 14.13
C TRP A 197 13.85 28.22 12.98
N ARG A 198 14.34 28.02 11.76
CA ARG A 198 13.48 27.90 10.58
C ARG A 198 12.53 26.72 10.74
N PRO A 199 11.31 26.81 10.17
CA PRO A 199 10.40 25.67 10.14
C PRO A 199 11.07 24.45 9.50
N ILE A 200 10.80 23.28 10.07
CA ILE A 200 11.16 21.98 9.50
C ILE A 200 9.90 21.22 9.12
N THR A 201 9.99 20.41 8.07
CA THR A 201 8.92 19.51 7.62
C THR A 201 9.34 18.08 7.88
N LEU A 202 8.52 17.30 8.61
CA LEU A 202 8.71 15.86 8.78
C LEU A 202 7.56 15.10 8.12
N THR A 203 7.88 14.09 7.31
CA THR A 203 6.88 13.19 6.71
C THR A 203 6.61 11.99 7.59
N SER A 204 5.41 11.41 7.50
CA SER A 204 5.06 10.20 8.24
C SER A 204 5.97 9.03 7.96
N GLN A 205 6.56 8.96 6.77
CA GLN A 205 7.59 7.97 6.42
C GLN A 205 8.87 8.13 7.27
N GLN A 206 9.20 9.34 7.72
CA GLN A 206 10.39 9.61 8.54
C GLN A 206 10.14 9.32 10.02
N TYR A 207 8.96 9.61 10.56
CA TYR A 207 8.69 9.50 12.01
C TYR A 207 7.91 8.25 12.43
N SER A 208 7.20 7.56 11.53
CA SER A 208 6.41 6.36 11.91
C SER A 208 7.34 5.20 12.30
N SER A 209 7.02 4.51 13.40
CA SER A 209 7.63 3.23 13.77
C SER A 209 6.95 2.09 13.02
N LYS A 210 7.70 1.01 12.77
CA LYS A 210 7.20 -0.20 12.11
C LYS A 210 6.17 -0.91 12.98
#